data_AF-A0A6B3ECG8-F1
#
_entry.id   AF-A0A6B3ECG8-F1
#
_cell.length_a   1.000
_cell.length_b   1.000
_cell.length_c   1.000
_cell.angle_alpha   90.00
_cell.angle_beta   90.00
_cell.angle_gamma   90.00
#
_symmetry.space_group_name_H-M   'P 1'
#
loop_
_entity.id
_entity.type
_entity.pdbx_description
1 polymer ?
#
loop_
_entity_poly.entity_id
_entity_poly.type
_entity_poly.pdbx_seq_one_letter_code
_entity_poly.pdbx_strand_id
1 'polypeptide(L)'
;LRPSMQRSRAITTTRLAHAQLGQGEADAAVATAMKVSLSAATDHPRVSRMIMEFGAALRATAPKSSATRTWTDYTATWRTA
;
A
#
# COMPACT_ATOMS: atom_id res chain seq x y z
N LEU A 1 -4.82 19.65 -0.89
CA LEU A 1 -3.37 19.49 -1.19
C LEU A 1 -3.16 19.71 -2.67
N ARG A 2 -2.12 20.44 -3.07
CA ARG A 2 -1.77 20.55 -4.50
C ARG A 2 -1.45 19.14 -5.04
N PRO A 3 -1.67 18.84 -6.33
CA PRO A 3 -1.44 17.51 -6.90
C PRO A 3 -0.03 16.95 -6.61
N SER A 4 1.00 17.80 -6.66
CA SER A 4 2.38 17.43 -6.31
C SER A 4 2.53 16.98 -4.85
N MET A 5 1.81 17.59 -3.91
CA MET A 5 1.85 17.22 -2.51
C MET A 5 1.12 15.91 -2.24
N GLN A 6 0.06 15.61 -3.00
CA GLN A 6 -0.61 14.30 -2.93
C GLN A 6 0.32 13.18 -3.36
N ARG A 7 1.06 13.38 -4.47
CA ARG A 7 2.08 12.43 -4.92
C ARG A 7 3.18 12.22 -3.89
N SER A 8 3.74 13.31 -3.32
CA SER A 8 4.79 13.19 -2.30
C SER A 8 4.28 12.47 -1.05
N ARG A 9 3.06 12.77 -0.61
CA ARG A 9 2.41 12.09 0.52
C ARG A 9 2.21 10.60 0.24
N ALA A 10 1.78 10.23 -0.96
CA ALA A 10 1.63 8.83 -1.34
C ALA A 10 2.98 8.09 -1.28
N ILE A 11 4.05 8.68 -1.83
CA ILE A 11 5.39 8.10 -1.80
C ILE A 11 5.88 7.88 -0.36
N THR A 12 5.75 8.88 0.52
CA THR A 12 6.21 8.76 1.91
C THR A 12 5.37 7.75 2.68
N THR A 13 4.06 7.70 2.44
CA THR A 13 3.14 6.74 3.06
C THR A 13 3.47 5.31 2.65
N THR A 14 3.72 5.04 1.36
CA THR A 14 4.09 3.70 0.90
C THR A 14 5.46 3.28 1.44
N ARG A 15 6.42 4.20 1.56
CA ARG A 15 7.73 3.91 2.20
C ARG A 15 7.58 3.54 3.67
N LEU A 16 6.73 4.25 4.40
CA LEU A 16 6.46 3.93 5.80
C LEU A 16 5.84 2.53 5.94
N ALA A 17 4.89 2.18 5.08
CA ALA A 17 4.28 0.84 5.07
C ALA A 17 5.32 -0.27 4.83
N HIS A 18 6.25 -0.07 3.89
CA HIS A 18 7.36 -1.01 3.67
C HIS A 18 8.29 -1.13 4.88
N ALA A 19 8.61 -0.01 5.54
CA ALA A 19 9.44 -0.03 6.74
C ALA A 19 8.77 -0.80 7.89
N GLN A 20 7.48 -0.57 8.12
CA GLN A 20 6.69 -1.28 9.13
C GLN A 20 6.63 -2.79 8.83
N LEU A 21 6.46 -3.16 7.56
CA LEU A 21 6.48 -4.57 7.16
C LEU A 21 7.85 -5.22 7.42
N GLY A 22 8.94 -4.50 7.16
CA GLY A 22 10.30 -4.95 7.48
C GLY A 22 10.56 -5.11 8.98
N GLN A 23 9.80 -4.40 9.83
CA GLN A 23 9.83 -4.53 11.28
C GLN A 23 8.95 -5.68 11.81
N GLY A 24 8.22 -6.38 10.93
CA GLY A 24 7.27 -7.43 11.32
C GLY A 24 5.87 -6.93 11.67
N GLU A 25 5.63 -5.62 11.57
CA GLU A 25 4.37 -4.96 11.93
C GLU A 25 3.36 -5.00 10.77
N ALA A 26 2.97 -6.21 10.35
CA ALA A 26 2.16 -6.42 9.15
C ALA A 26 0.80 -5.69 9.19
N ASP A 27 0.11 -5.68 10.33
CA ASP A 27 -1.18 -4.98 10.47
C ASP A 27 -1.01 -3.46 10.37
N ALA A 28 0.01 -2.89 11.02
CA ALA A 28 0.31 -1.45 10.95
C ALA A 28 0.73 -1.04 9.53
N ALA A 29 1.49 -1.90 8.85
CA ALA A 29 1.91 -1.71 7.47
C ALA A 29 0.70 -1.62 6.52
N VAL A 30 -0.25 -2.56 6.64
CA VAL A 30 -1.48 -2.56 5.84
C VAL A 30 -2.35 -1.34 6.13
N ALA A 31 -2.57 -1.03 7.40
CA ALA A 31 -3.34 0.16 7.80
C ALA A 31 -2.72 1.46 7.27
N THR A 32 -1.39 1.52 7.16
CA THR A 32 -0.68 2.67 6.58
C THR A 32 -0.80 2.68 5.05
N ALA A 33 -0.63 1.53 4.38
CA ALA A 33 -0.76 1.43 2.93
C ALA A 33 -2.17 1.81 2.44
N MET A 34 -3.22 1.46 3.19
CA MET A 34 -4.60 1.84 2.89
C MET A 34 -4.88 3.35 2.97
N LYS A 35 -3.96 4.16 3.51
CA LYS A 35 -4.07 5.64 3.50
C LYS A 35 -3.66 6.25 2.16
N VAL A 36 -3.05 5.47 1.25
CA VAL A 36 -2.78 5.92 -0.11
C VAL A 36 -4.10 5.98 -0.86
N SER A 37 -4.43 7.15 -1.41
CA SER A 37 -5.68 7.32 -2.16
C SER A 37 -5.66 6.48 -3.43
N LEU A 38 -6.84 5.99 -3.84
CA LEU A 38 -7.02 5.25 -5.10
C LEU A 38 -6.44 6.02 -6.29
N SER A 39 -6.77 7.32 -6.41
CA SER A 39 -6.23 8.21 -7.44
C SER A 39 -4.70 8.26 -7.45
N ALA A 40 -4.04 8.29 -6.29
CA ALA A 40 -2.58 8.29 -6.25
C ALA A 40 -2.00 6.94 -6.67
N ALA A 41 -2.70 5.84 -6.39
CA ALA A 41 -2.30 4.49 -6.77
C ALA A 41 -2.55 4.19 -8.26
N THR A 42 -3.55 4.82 -8.89
CA THR A 42 -3.89 4.63 -10.32
C THR A 42 -3.20 5.64 -11.23
N ASP A 43 -3.13 6.91 -10.84
CA ASP A 43 -2.74 8.02 -11.73
C ASP A 43 -1.21 8.21 -11.80
N HIS A 44 -0.46 7.52 -10.94
CA HIS A 44 0.99 7.69 -10.83
C HIS A 44 1.73 6.35 -10.94
N PRO A 45 2.42 6.09 -12.08
CA PRO A 45 3.08 4.80 -12.35
C PRO A 45 4.08 4.38 -11.25
N ARG A 46 4.79 5.36 -10.67
CA ARG A 46 5.73 5.08 -9.57
C ARG A 46 5.03 4.62 -8.30
N VAL A 47 3.94 5.27 -7.90
CA VAL A 47 3.19 4.92 -6.69
C VAL A 47 2.52 3.56 -6.89
N SER A 48 1.93 3.33 -8.07
CA SER A 48 1.38 2.04 -8.47
C SER A 48 2.38 0.90 -8.30
N ARG A 49 3.60 1.06 -8.83
CA ARG A 49 4.69 0.07 -8.66
C ARG A 49 5.02 -0.17 -7.20
N MET A 50 5.19 0.88 -6.39
CA MET A 50 5.54 0.73 -4.98
C MET A 50 4.46 0.00 -4.17
N ILE A 51 3.19 0.19 -4.53
CA ILE A 51 2.05 -0.50 -3.91
C ILE A 51 1.97 -1.97 -4.35
N MET A 52 2.29 -2.28 -5.61
CA MET A 52 2.41 -3.68 -6.07
C MET A 52 3.56 -4.40 -5.34
N GLU A 53 4.71 -3.76 -5.22
CA GLU A 53 5.86 -4.28 -4.47
C GLU A 53 5.51 -4.50 -2.99
N PHE A 54 4.76 -3.58 -2.39
CA PHE A 54 4.26 -3.75 -1.01
C PHE A 54 3.38 -4.99 -0.89
N GLY A 55 2.42 -5.19 -1.80
CA GLY A 55 1.56 -6.37 -1.79
C GLY A 55 2.32 -7.68 -2.00
N ALA A 56 3.40 -7.67 -2.80
CA ALA A 56 4.28 -8.83 -2.97
C ALA A 56 5.06 -9.13 -1.68
N ALA A 57 5.68 -8.10 -1.09
CA ALA A 57 6.42 -8.23 0.17
C ALA A 57 5.51 -8.71 1.30
N LEU A 58 4.29 -8.17 1.41
CA LEU A 58 3.34 -8.56 2.45
C LEU A 58 2.97 -10.05 2.37
N ARG A 59 2.74 -10.57 1.16
CA ARG A 59 2.46 -12.00 0.95
C ARG A 59 3.67 -12.87 1.23
N ALA A 60 4.89 -12.39 0.97
CA ALA A 60 6.10 -13.14 1.29
C ALA A 60 6.35 -13.21 2.80
N THR A 61 6.15 -12.10 3.53
CA THR A 61 6.40 -12.01 4.97
C THR A 61 5.29 -12.63 5.80
N ALA A 62 4.02 -12.46 5.40
CA ALA A 62 2.86 -12.83 6.21
C ALA A 62 1.75 -13.49 5.37
N PRO A 63 2.01 -14.62 4.67
CA PRO A 63 1.09 -15.20 3.67
C PRO A 63 -0.30 -15.58 4.21
N LYS A 64 -0.38 -15.93 5.50
CA LYS A 64 -1.63 -16.39 6.15
C LYS A 64 -2.19 -15.40 7.16
N SER A 65 -1.67 -14.16 7.21
CA SER A 65 -2.15 -13.17 8.16
C SER A 65 -3.48 -12.55 7.73
N SER A 66 -4.24 -12.07 8.72
CA SER A 66 -5.39 -11.20 8.50
C SER A 66 -5.02 -9.96 7.68
N ALA A 67 -3.84 -9.38 7.92
CA ALA A 67 -3.32 -8.24 7.17
C ALA A 67 -3.29 -8.50 5.65
N THR A 68 -2.77 -9.66 5.24
CA THR A 68 -2.68 -10.05 3.82
C THR A 68 -4.07 -10.22 3.19
N ARG A 69 -5.03 -10.75 3.93
CA ARG A 69 -6.42 -10.87 3.48
C ARG A 69 -7.06 -9.50 3.32
N THR A 70 -7.00 -8.64 4.36
CA THR A 70 -7.51 -7.26 4.32
C THR A 70 -6.93 -6.47 3.15
N TRP A 71 -5.63 -6.59 2.90
CA TRP A 71 -4.98 -5.95 1.76
C TRP A 71 -5.47 -6.46 0.41
N THR A 72 -5.70 -7.77 0.30
CA THR A 72 -6.21 -8.38 -0.94
C THR A 72 -7.64 -7.94 -1.22
N ASP A 73 -8.49 -7.91 -0.19
CA ASP A 73 -9.88 -7.44 -0.30
C ASP A 73 -9.91 -5.95 -0.69
N TYR A 74 -9.09 -5.12 -0.05
CA TYR A 74 -8.98 -3.69 -0.36
C TYR A 74 -8.54 -3.45 -1.81
N THR A 75 -7.47 -4.09 -2.28
CA THR A 75 -7.00 -3.92 -3.66
C THR A 75 -7.94 -4.54 -4.71
N ALA A 76 -8.80 -5.49 -4.33
CA ALA A 76 -9.85 -5.99 -5.21
C ALA A 76 -10.89 -4.91 -5.54
N THR A 77 -11.23 -4.05 -4.58
CA THR A 77 -12.16 -2.91 -4.82
C THR A 77 -11.67 -1.96 -5.91
N TRP A 78 -10.35 -1.88 -6.11
CA TRP A 78 -9.74 -1.02 -7.12
C TRP A 78 -9.83 -1.61 -8.52
N ARG A 79 -9.91 -2.95 -8.65
CA ARG A 79 -10.05 -3.62 -9.96
C ARG A 79 -11.47 -3.58 -10.49
N THR A 80 -12.45 -3.38 -9.61
CA THR A 80 -13.88 -3.34 -9.94
C THR A 80 -14.41 -1.92 -10.17
N ALA A 81 -13.59 -0.90 -9.94
CA ALA A 81 -13.91 0.52 -10.12
C ALA A 81 -13.33 1.06 -11.43
#